data_AF-A0A259S442-F1
#
_entry.id   AF-A0A259S442-F1
#
_cell.length_a   1.000
_cell.length_b   1.000
_cell.length_c   1.000
_cell.angle_alpha   90.00
_cell.angle_beta   90.00
_cell.angle_gamma   90.00
#
_symmetry.space_group_name_H-M   'P 1'
#
loop_
_entity.id
_entity.type
_entity.pdbx_description
1 polymer ?
#
loop_
_entity_poly.entity_id
_entity_poly.type
_entity_poly.pdbx_seq_one_letter_code
_entity_poly.pdbx_strand_id
1 'polypeptide(L)'
;MRLATVRVGGTTRAAVGDADGWVLLDEADAQELVATDGWRERTDAALRQPTRQDLDPEAFGVPMPRPAKVFCCGLNYRDHILETGRAVPEHPTLFAK
;
A
#
# COMPACT_ATOMS: atom_id res chain seq x y z
N MET A 1 -1.22 -0.31 -12.01
CA MET A 1 -1.62 0.66 -10.96
C MET A 1 -0.98 0.30 -9.64
N ARG A 2 -0.47 1.31 -8.93
CA ARG A 2 0.11 1.26 -7.57
C ARG A 2 -0.45 2.45 -6.79
N LEU A 3 -0.68 2.28 -5.48
CA LEU A 3 -1.08 3.36 -4.58
C LEU A 3 0.03 3.63 -3.56
N ALA A 4 0.18 4.89 -3.17
CA ALA A 4 1.19 5.30 -2.21
C ALA A 4 0.69 6.44 -1.31
N THR A 5 1.33 6.55 -0.15
CA THR A 5 1.31 7.74 0.71
C THR A 5 2.68 8.39 0.57
N VAL A 6 2.71 9.65 0.16
CA VAL A 6 3.95 10.37 -0.15
C VAL A 6 4.03 11.69 0.62
N ARG A 7 5.23 12.08 1.03
CA ARG A 7 5.53 13.32 1.73
C ARG A 7 5.70 14.45 0.71
N VAL A 8 4.92 15.52 0.84
CA VAL A 8 4.95 16.70 -0.03
C VAL A 8 4.86 17.96 0.82
N GLY A 9 5.90 18.80 0.78
CA GLY A 9 5.91 20.10 1.47
C GLY A 9 5.66 20.02 2.98
N GLY A 10 6.15 18.97 3.65
CA GLY A 10 5.93 18.75 5.09
C GLY A 10 4.60 18.11 5.48
N THR A 11 3.72 17.85 4.50
CA THR A 11 2.46 17.10 4.67
C THR A 11 2.53 15.75 3.95
N THR A 12 1.51 14.91 4.08
CA THR A 12 1.36 13.71 3.25
C THR A 12 0.22 13.86 2.26
N ARG A 13 0.32 13.16 1.13
CA ARG A 13 -0.75 13.00 0.14
C ARG A 13 -0.85 11.57 -0.33
N ALA A 14 -2.04 11.15 -0.76
CA ALA A 14 -2.22 9.96 -1.57
C ALA A 14 -1.63 10.16 -2.96
N ALA A 15 -1.15 9.08 -3.57
CA ALA A 15 -0.70 9.06 -4.95
C ALA A 15 -1.09 7.75 -5.63
N VAL A 16 -1.37 7.84 -6.93
CA VAL A 16 -1.54 6.67 -7.82
C VAL A 16 -0.44 6.70 -8.88
N GLY A 17 0.15 5.55 -9.19
CA GLY A 17 1.19 5.47 -10.21
C GLY A 17 1.22 4.17 -11.01
N ASP A 18 1.89 4.21 -12.15
CA ASP A 18 2.17 3.10 -13.06
C ASP A 18 3.58 3.24 -13.65
N ALA A 19 3.87 2.62 -14.79
CA ALA A 19 5.19 2.69 -15.42
C ALA A 19 5.60 4.11 -15.84
N ASP A 20 4.63 5.00 -16.05
CA ASP A 20 4.84 6.34 -16.60
C ASP A 20 4.99 7.42 -15.51
N GLY A 21 4.88 7.04 -14.23
CA GLY A 21 5.09 7.91 -13.07
C GLY A 21 3.90 7.96 -12.12
N TRP A 22 3.79 9.05 -11.37
CA TRP A 22 2.83 9.22 -10.29
C TRP A 22 1.93 10.44 -10.48
N VAL A 23 0.71 10.36 -9.96
CA VAL A 23 -0.25 11.46 -9.84
C VAL A 23 -0.58 11.64 -8.37
N LEU A 24 -0.35 12.85 -7.84
CA LEU A 24 -0.76 13.21 -6.49
C LEU A 24 -2.27 13.46 -6.45
N LEU A 25 -2.93 12.94 -5.42
CA LEU A 25 -4.37 13.07 -5.19
C LEU A 25 -4.62 13.93 -3.96
N ASP A 26 -5.86 14.39 -3.78
CA ASP A 26 -6.21 15.38 -2.75
C ASP A 26 -6.33 14.78 -1.34
N GLU A 27 -6.50 13.46 -1.24
CA GLU A 27 -6.54 12.75 0.04
C GLU A 27 -5.17 12.80 0.75
N ALA A 28 -5.17 12.80 2.08
CA ALA A 28 -3.96 12.98 2.87
C ALA A 28 -3.02 11.75 2.82
N ASP A 29 -3.57 10.57 2.53
CA ASP A 29 -2.83 9.32 2.39
C ASP A 29 -3.65 8.24 1.66
N ALA A 30 -2.99 7.15 1.27
CA ALA A 30 -3.65 6.05 0.57
C ALA A 30 -4.72 5.36 1.42
N GLN A 31 -4.68 5.47 2.76
CA GLN A 31 -5.71 4.91 3.63
C GLN A 31 -7.02 5.68 3.51
N GLU A 32 -6.96 7.02 3.52
CA GLU A 32 -8.13 7.87 3.29
C GLU A 32 -8.71 7.64 1.89
N LEU A 33 -7.87 7.55 0.86
CA LEU A 33 -8.29 7.27 -0.52
C LEU A 33 -9.14 6.00 -0.61
N VAL A 34 -8.62 4.86 -0.14
CA VAL A 34 -9.31 3.56 -0.30
C VAL A 34 -10.54 3.42 0.61
N ALA A 35 -10.70 4.31 1.58
CA ALA A 35 -11.90 4.37 2.42
C ALA A 35 -13.06 5.10 1.72
N THR A 36 -12.81 5.80 0.61
CA THR A 36 -13.86 6.45 -0.18
C THR A 36 -14.48 5.49 -1.19
N ASP A 37 -15.79 5.63 -1.42
CA ASP A 37 -16.47 4.92 -2.50
C ASP A 37 -15.94 5.36 -3.88
N GLY A 38 -15.88 4.42 -4.83
CA GLY A 38 -15.44 4.69 -6.19
C GLY A 38 -13.97 5.11 -6.33
N TRP A 39 -13.13 4.79 -5.33
CA TRP A 39 -11.71 5.15 -5.36
C TRP A 39 -10.98 4.58 -6.57
N ARG A 40 -11.38 3.39 -7.06
CA ARG A 40 -10.76 2.72 -8.22
C ARG A 40 -10.98 3.51 -9.50
N GLU A 41 -12.22 3.88 -9.78
CA GLU A 41 -12.60 4.66 -10.94
C GLU A 41 -11.89 6.02 -10.95
N ARG A 42 -11.77 6.64 -9.77
CA ARG A 42 -11.03 7.90 -9.58
C ARG A 42 -9.54 7.73 -9.87
N THR A 43 -8.90 6.68 -9.36
CA THR A 43 -7.49 6.40 -9.60
C THR A 43 -7.21 6.07 -11.07
N ASP A 44 -8.10 5.33 -11.72
CA ASP A 44 -8.00 5.03 -13.15
C ASP A 44 -8.16 6.30 -14.00
N ALA A 45 -9.05 7.23 -13.59
CA ALA A 45 -9.20 8.52 -14.26
C ALA A 45 -7.96 9.40 -14.08
N ALA A 46 -7.38 9.44 -12.89
CA ALA A 46 -6.14 10.17 -12.62
C ALA A 46 -4.97 9.65 -13.47
N LEU A 47 -4.82 8.32 -13.60
CA LEU A 47 -3.83 7.69 -14.47
C LEU A 47 -4.07 7.90 -15.98
N ARG A 48 -5.19 8.49 -16.41
CA ARG A 48 -5.40 8.89 -17.82
C ARG A 48 -5.01 10.33 -18.10
N GLN A 49 -4.80 11.16 -17.08
CA GLN A 49 -4.36 12.55 -17.27
C GLN A 49 -2.93 12.57 -17.82
N PRO A 50 -2.45 13.62 -18.51
CA PRO A 50 -1.07 13.63 -19.02
C PRO A 50 -0.03 14.03 -17.95
N THR A 51 -0.42 14.75 -16.91
CA THR A 51 0.49 15.24 -15.88
C THR A 51 0.96 14.10 -14.99
N ARG A 52 2.26 13.79 -15.06
CA ARG A 52 2.95 12.82 -14.21
C ARG A 52 4.07 13.49 -13.45
N GLN A 53 4.35 12.97 -12.26
CA GLN A 53 5.50 13.33 -11.46
C GLN A 53 6.39 12.11 -11.30
N ASP A 54 7.68 12.30 -11.51
CA ASP A 54 8.67 11.40 -10.93
C ASP A 54 8.87 11.82 -9.47
N LEU A 55 8.73 10.87 -8.56
CA LEU A 55 8.79 11.14 -7.13
C LEU A 55 10.09 10.57 -6.59
N ASP A 56 10.80 11.38 -5.79
CA ASP A 56 11.96 10.92 -5.04
C ASP A 56 11.59 9.67 -4.22
N PRO A 57 12.36 8.57 -4.29
CA PRO A 57 12.14 7.40 -3.44
C PRO A 57 12.03 7.72 -1.95
N GLU A 58 12.71 8.76 -1.46
CA GLU A 58 12.61 9.22 -0.08
C GLU A 58 11.29 9.95 0.23
N ALA A 59 10.50 10.32 -0.77
CA ALA A 59 9.16 10.88 -0.53
C ALA A 59 8.17 9.81 -0.05
N PHE A 60 8.40 8.52 -0.34
CA PHE A 60 7.46 7.46 -0.01
C PHE A 60 7.43 7.16 1.49
N GLY A 61 6.23 7.16 2.06
CA GLY A 61 5.95 6.86 3.46
C GLY A 61 5.32 5.49 3.66
N VAL A 62 4.80 5.27 4.87
CA VAL A 62 3.98 4.09 5.18
C VAL A 62 2.68 4.18 4.38
N PRO A 63 2.33 3.19 3.53
CA PRO A 63 1.13 3.27 2.69
C PRO A 63 -0.15 3.46 3.51
N MET A 64 -0.25 2.75 4.63
CA MET A 64 -1.36 2.84 5.58
C MET A 64 -0.83 3.38 6.91
N PRO A 65 -0.85 4.70 7.15
CA PRO A 65 -0.21 5.29 8.33
C PRO A 65 -0.98 5.02 9.64
N ARG A 66 -2.28 4.70 9.58
CA ARG A 66 -3.15 4.57 10.76
C ARG A 66 -4.10 3.36 10.67
N PRO A 67 -3.59 2.14 10.43
CA PRO A 67 -4.44 0.96 10.29
C PRO A 67 -5.16 0.66 11.60
N ALA A 68 -6.47 0.42 11.56
CA ALA A 68 -7.24 0.13 12.77
C ALA A 68 -6.88 -1.22 13.41
N LYS A 69 -6.45 -2.20 12.59
CA LYS A 69 -5.98 -3.52 13.01
C LYS A 69 -4.94 -4.04 12.02
N VAL A 70 -3.88 -4.68 12.52
CA VAL A 70 -2.90 -5.40 11.72
C VAL A 70 -2.78 -6.82 12.26
N PHE A 71 -3.28 -7.79 11.50
CA PHE A 71 -3.14 -9.21 11.81
C PHE A 71 -1.96 -9.80 11.04
N CYS A 72 -1.01 -10.36 11.78
CA CYS A 72 0.14 -11.05 11.22
C CYS A 72 -0.13 -12.55 11.13
N CYS A 73 0.36 -13.17 10.06
CA CYS A 73 0.37 -14.61 9.89
C CYS A 73 1.76 -15.15 10.25
N GLY A 74 1.83 -16.22 11.03
CA GLY A 74 3.06 -16.90 11.38
C GLY A 74 3.66 -17.70 10.20
N LEU A 75 3.94 -18.98 10.43
CA LEU A 75 4.48 -19.87 9.40
C LEU A 75 3.48 -20.01 8.23
N ASN A 76 3.83 -19.43 7.08
CA ASN A 76 2.94 -19.38 5.91
C ASN A 76 3.64 -19.68 4.56
N TYR A 77 4.86 -20.23 4.60
CA TYR A 77 5.63 -20.62 3.42
C TYR A 77 6.07 -22.07 3.54
N ARG A 78 5.45 -22.96 2.76
CA ARG A 78 5.59 -24.42 2.92
C ARG A 78 7.04 -24.90 2.84
N ASP A 79 7.78 -24.48 1.82
CA ASP A 79 9.15 -24.94 1.62
C ASP A 79 10.06 -24.52 2.78
N HIS A 80 9.91 -23.29 3.27
CA HIS A 80 10.66 -22.78 4.42
C HIS A 80 10.27 -23.49 5.74
N ILE A 81 8.99 -23.87 5.90
CA ILE A 81 8.54 -24.67 7.05
C ILE A 81 9.27 -26.02 7.07
N LEU A 82 9.31 -26.71 5.93
CA LEU A 82 9.96 -28.00 5.78
C LEU A 82 11.48 -27.92 5.98
N GLU A 83 12.13 -26.88 5.43
CA GLU A 83 13.55 -26.61 5.61
C GLU A 83 13.95 -26.50 7.09
N THR A 84 13.09 -25.89 7.90
CA THR A 84 13.33 -25.73 9.34
C THR A 84 12.94 -26.94 10.18
N GLY A 85 12.54 -28.05 9.55
CA GLY A 85 12.15 -29.30 10.23
C GLY A 85 10.85 -29.19 11.04
N ARG A 86 10.02 -28.18 10.77
CA ARG A 86 8.76 -27.95 11.47
C ARG A 86 7.61 -28.67 10.75
N ALA A 87 6.61 -29.09 11.53
CA ALA A 87 5.36 -29.59 10.95
C ALA A 87 4.61 -28.45 10.23
N VAL A 88 3.98 -28.76 9.10
CA VAL A 88 3.10 -27.82 8.40
C VAL A 88 1.86 -27.59 9.27
N PRO A 89 1.54 -26.33 9.65
CA PRO A 89 0.35 -26.05 10.44
C PRO A 89 -0.93 -26.44 9.70
N GLU A 90 -1.88 -27.05 10.41
CA GLU A 90 -3.22 -27.33 9.88
C GLU A 90 -4.11 -26.08 9.81
N HIS A 91 -3.75 -25.04 10.60
CA HIS A 91 -4.45 -23.76 10.65
C HIS A 91 -3.46 -22.58 10.67
N PRO A 92 -3.86 -21.39 10.18
CA PRO A 92 -3.02 -20.20 10.27
C PRO A 92 -2.82 -19.75 11.72
N THR A 93 -1.56 -19.50 12.10
CA THR A 93 -1.26 -18.80 13.35
C THR A 93 -1.44 -17.30 13.13
N LEU A 94 -2.38 -16.68 13.85
CA LEU A 94 -2.65 -15.24 13.77
C LEU A 94 -2.27 -14.53 15.08
N PHE A 95 -1.63 -13.37 14.97
CA PHE A 95 -1.32 -12.50 16.12
C PHE A 95 -1.40 -11.02 15.72
N ALA A 96 -1.61 -10.14 16.71
CA ALA A 96 -1.65 -8.70 16.47
C ALA A 96 -0.23 -8.10 16.47
N LYS A 97 -0.02 -7.08 15.63
CA LYS A 97 1.19 -6.23 15.63
C LYS A 97 0.99 -4.95 16.44
#